data_AF-A0A0K9Q072-F1
#
_entry.id   AF-A0A0K9Q072-F1
#
_cell.length_a   1.000
_cell.length_b   1.000
_cell.length_c   1.000
_cell.angle_alpha   90.00
_cell.angle_beta   90.00
_cell.angle_gamma   90.00
#
_symmetry.space_group_name_H-M   'P 1'
#
loop_
_entity.id
_entity.type
_entity.pdbx_description
1 polymer ?
#
loop_
_entity_poly.entity_id
_entity_poly.type
_entity_poly.pdbx_seq_one_letter_code
_entity_poly.pdbx_strand_id
1 'polypeptide(L)'
;MSGGTNSEPGTGVRSSSSVDEISSGQRCQSGEIAEWRSCDQVENGIATTSPPYWDTDDDDCIGPKPSELFGKFTWRIENFNQISKRELRSNVFEVGGYKWYILIYPQGCEVTNHLSLFLCVANHEKLLPGWSHFAQFTISVVNKDPKKSKYSDTLHRFWKKEHDWGWKKFMELSKVKEGFVVNENLVIKAQVQVIREKTQSPFRCLDCQYRRELMVHGFG
;
A
#
# COMPACT_ATOMS: atom_id res chain seq x y z
N MET A 1 -40.57 -48.91 -29.44
CA MET A 1 -39.84 -50.18 -29.24
C MET A 1 -38.95 -50.41 -30.45
N SER A 2 -37.66 -50.11 -30.29
CA SER A 2 -36.50 -50.30 -31.19
C SER A 2 -35.51 -49.18 -30.80
N GLY A 3 -34.26 -49.36 -30.38
CA GLY A 3 -33.27 -50.43 -30.54
C GLY A 3 -32.02 -49.78 -31.16
N GLY A 4 -30.87 -49.78 -30.48
CA GLY A 4 -29.57 -49.40 -31.08
C GLY A 4 -28.59 -48.67 -30.16
N THR A 5 -27.52 -49.37 -29.81
CA THR A 5 -26.41 -49.08 -28.88
C THR A 5 -25.19 -48.41 -29.53
N ASN A 6 -24.36 -47.72 -28.73
CA ASN A 6 -22.89 -47.54 -28.91
C ASN A 6 -22.29 -47.28 -27.50
N SER A 7 -21.53 -48.21 -26.91
CA SER A 7 -20.05 -48.42 -27.00
C SER A 7 -19.25 -47.29 -26.33
N GLU A 8 -18.24 -47.47 -25.47
CA GLU A 8 -17.62 -48.57 -24.69
C GLU A 8 -16.60 -47.87 -23.69
N PRO A 9 -15.68 -48.54 -22.94
CA PRO A 9 -15.43 -48.21 -21.52
C PRO A 9 -13.95 -47.88 -21.14
N GLY A 10 -13.72 -47.65 -19.85
CA GLY A 10 -12.82 -48.50 -19.05
C GLY A 10 -11.28 -48.31 -19.09
N THR A 11 -10.76 -47.91 -17.93
CA THR A 11 -9.37 -47.97 -17.41
C THR A 11 -8.54 -49.22 -17.70
N GLY A 12 -7.21 -49.06 -17.81
CA GLY A 12 -6.24 -50.16 -17.71
C GLY A 12 -4.77 -49.71 -17.64
N VAL A 13 -4.10 -50.13 -16.56
CA VAL A 13 -2.67 -49.93 -16.21
C VAL A 13 -1.77 -50.96 -16.93
N ARG A 14 -0.50 -50.62 -17.24
CA ARG A 14 0.62 -51.60 -17.19
C ARG A 14 2.02 -50.98 -17.20
N SER A 15 2.88 -51.63 -16.43
CA SER A 15 4.26 -51.36 -16.00
C SER A 15 5.34 -51.92 -16.96
N SER A 16 6.61 -51.48 -16.80
CA SER A 16 7.86 -52.30 -16.84
C SER A 16 9.11 -51.40 -16.75
N SER A 17 9.89 -51.43 -15.66
CA SER A 17 11.25 -52.06 -15.48
C SER A 17 12.38 -51.44 -16.32
N SER A 18 13.57 -51.10 -15.81
CA SER A 18 14.57 -52.02 -15.22
C SER A 18 15.70 -51.31 -14.43
N VAL A 19 16.39 -52.11 -13.59
CA VAL A 19 17.56 -51.92 -12.70
C VAL A 19 18.91 -51.86 -13.46
N ASP A 20 19.99 -51.24 -12.96
CA ASP A 20 21.13 -51.79 -12.16
C ASP A 20 22.09 -50.60 -11.77
N GLU A 21 22.54 -50.34 -10.53
CA GLU A 21 23.58 -50.92 -9.63
C GLU A 21 24.90 -50.08 -9.45
N ILE A 22 25.05 -49.54 -8.22
CA ILE A 22 26.18 -49.45 -7.24
C ILE A 22 27.47 -48.59 -7.45
N SER A 23 27.80 -47.91 -6.32
CA SER A 23 29.14 -47.48 -5.78
C SER A 23 29.71 -46.16 -6.28
N SER A 24 30.23 -45.21 -5.49
CA SER A 24 30.69 -45.13 -4.10
C SER A 24 30.94 -43.65 -3.76
N GLY A 25 30.98 -43.27 -2.48
CA GLY A 25 31.78 -42.10 -2.05
C GLY A 25 31.06 -40.97 -1.30
N GLN A 26 31.22 -41.03 0.03
CA GLN A 26 31.60 -39.90 0.91
C GLN A 26 30.65 -38.71 1.18
N ARG A 27 30.18 -38.73 2.44
CA ARG A 27 30.51 -37.76 3.52
C ARG A 27 29.52 -36.61 3.79
N CYS A 28 29.11 -36.62 5.05
CA CYS A 28 28.28 -35.67 5.78
C CYS A 28 28.97 -34.31 6.06
N GLN A 29 28.10 -33.37 6.43
CA GLN A 29 28.25 -32.28 7.42
C GLN A 29 28.18 -30.84 6.91
N SER A 30 27.38 -30.11 7.69
CA SER A 30 27.12 -28.68 7.68
C SER A 30 28.36 -27.81 7.78
N GLY A 31 28.23 -26.59 7.25
CA GLY A 31 28.98 -25.43 7.69
C GLY A 31 29.84 -24.84 6.58
N GLU A 32 29.41 -23.72 6.01
CA GLU A 32 30.32 -22.78 5.36
C GLU A 32 30.11 -21.39 5.97
N ILE A 33 31.03 -21.07 6.88
CA ILE A 33 31.52 -19.72 7.11
C ILE A 33 32.67 -19.53 6.12
N ALA A 34 32.59 -18.50 5.28
CA ALA A 34 33.74 -17.98 4.56
C ALA A 34 33.66 -16.44 4.53
N GLU A 35 34.19 -15.89 5.60
CA GLU A 35 34.90 -14.61 5.69
C GLU A 35 35.75 -14.33 4.44
N TRP A 36 35.58 -13.16 3.80
CA TRP A 36 36.64 -12.57 2.98
C TRP A 36 36.63 -11.03 2.93
N ARG A 37 37.71 -10.51 3.54
CA ARG A 37 38.58 -9.35 3.19
C ARG A 37 38.08 -7.92 3.42
N SER A 38 38.49 -7.42 4.59
CA SER A 38 38.99 -6.06 4.79
C SER A 38 40.23 -5.84 3.91
N CYS A 39 40.25 -4.77 3.10
CA CYS A 39 41.46 -4.30 2.43
C CYS A 39 42.02 -3.11 3.22
N ASP A 40 43.18 -3.34 3.85
CA ASP A 40 44.01 -2.29 4.42
C ASP A 40 44.72 -1.46 3.35
N GLN A 41 45.04 -0.24 3.77
CA GLN A 41 45.64 0.89 3.06
C GLN A 41 47.08 0.65 2.60
N VAL A 42 47.47 1.27 1.48
CA VAL A 42 48.59 2.24 1.24
C VAL A 42 48.73 2.41 -0.29
N GLU A 43 49.04 3.55 -0.92
CA GLU A 43 50.08 4.54 -0.66
C GLU A 43 49.82 5.82 -1.50
N ASN A 44 50.40 6.95 -1.06
CA ASN A 44 50.42 8.32 -1.61
C ASN A 44 49.37 9.29 -1.04
N GLY A 45 49.87 10.11 -0.12
CA GLY A 45 49.12 10.95 0.80
C GLY A 45 48.39 12.11 0.17
N ILE A 46 47.10 12.20 0.47
CA ILE A 46 46.51 13.24 1.32
C ILE A 46 45.40 12.52 2.09
N ALA A 47 45.40 12.58 3.42
CA ALA A 47 44.29 12.06 4.21
C ALA A 47 43.07 12.98 3.99
N THR A 48 42.25 12.70 2.98
CA THR A 48 40.91 13.30 2.91
C THR A 48 40.01 12.50 3.82
N THR A 49 39.85 12.98 5.04
CA THR A 49 38.81 12.52 5.96
C THR A 49 37.52 13.25 5.59
N SER A 50 37.06 13.05 4.36
CA SER A 50 35.70 13.44 3.99
C SER A 50 34.81 12.27 4.37
N PRO A 51 33.85 12.44 5.29
CA PRO A 51 32.81 11.44 5.49
C PRO A 51 32.15 11.11 4.14
N PRO A 52 31.69 9.88 3.93
CA PRO A 52 30.87 9.57 2.76
C PRO A 52 29.71 10.59 2.71
N TYR A 53 29.45 11.14 1.52
CA TYR A 53 28.55 12.27 1.21
C TYR A 53 27.15 12.27 1.86
N TRP A 54 26.78 11.18 2.53
CA TRP A 54 25.54 11.01 3.28
C TRP A 54 25.61 11.53 4.73
N ASP A 55 26.79 11.90 5.22
CA ASP A 55 27.03 12.30 6.62
C ASP A 55 27.05 13.83 6.83
N THR A 56 26.72 14.60 5.80
CA THR A 56 26.41 16.01 5.97
C THR A 56 24.93 16.12 6.30
N ASP A 57 24.60 15.92 7.57
CA ASP A 57 23.38 16.44 8.19
C ASP A 57 23.48 17.99 8.26
N ASP A 58 23.60 18.65 7.10
CA ASP A 58 23.31 20.07 6.97
C ASP A 58 21.78 20.21 7.11
N ASP A 59 21.38 20.32 8.38
CA ASP A 59 20.02 20.44 8.92
C ASP A 59 19.38 21.81 8.60
N ASP A 60 19.51 22.27 7.35
CA ASP A 60 18.86 23.50 6.84
C ASP A 60 18.04 23.22 5.55
N CYS A 61 17.51 22.01 5.42
CA CYS A 61 16.54 21.70 4.37
C CYS A 61 15.16 22.30 4.73
N ILE A 62 14.79 23.41 4.07
CA ILE A 62 13.50 24.13 4.11
C ILE A 62 12.32 23.25 3.63
N GLY A 63 12.06 22.15 4.32
CA GLY A 63 10.97 21.24 4.04
C GLY A 63 10.49 20.55 5.31
N PRO A 64 9.33 19.87 5.27
CA PRO A 64 8.84 19.14 6.45
C PRO A 64 9.90 18.16 6.97
N LYS A 65 9.76 17.61 8.17
CA LYS A 65 10.63 16.50 8.61
C LYS A 65 10.15 15.19 7.97
N PRO A 66 11.01 14.17 7.76
CA PRO A 66 10.56 12.88 7.23
C PRO A 66 9.39 12.28 8.03
N SER A 67 9.41 12.46 9.35
CA SER A 67 8.33 12.06 10.28
C SER A 67 6.98 12.73 10.02
N GLU A 68 6.96 13.88 9.36
CA GLU A 68 5.73 14.64 9.06
C GLU A 68 5.11 14.22 7.72
N LEU A 69 5.84 13.48 6.89
CA LEU A 69 5.35 13.06 5.58
C LEU A 69 4.31 11.94 5.65
N PHE A 70 4.28 11.21 6.75
CA PHE A 70 3.30 10.16 7.01
C PHE A 70 2.30 10.60 8.06
N GLY A 71 1.03 10.31 7.83
CA GLY A 71 -0.02 10.61 8.80
C GLY A 71 -1.19 9.66 8.70
N LYS A 72 -1.88 9.50 9.83
CA LYS A 72 -3.09 8.68 9.94
C LYS A 72 -4.24 9.56 10.39
N PHE A 73 -5.41 9.32 9.82
CA PHE A 73 -6.63 10.00 10.18
C PHE A 73 -7.77 9.00 10.33
N THR A 74 -8.60 9.16 11.36
CA THR A 74 -9.78 8.33 11.59
C THR A 74 -11.01 9.21 11.61
N TRP A 75 -11.98 8.88 10.77
CA TRP A 75 -13.26 9.55 10.70
C TRP A 75 -14.37 8.60 11.11
N ARG A 76 -15.07 8.96 12.19
CA ARG A 76 -16.29 8.28 12.62
C ARG A 76 -17.49 9.09 12.12
N ILE A 77 -18.34 8.45 11.34
CA ILE A 77 -19.60 9.00 10.85
C ILE A 77 -20.70 8.42 11.72
N GLU A 78 -21.39 9.29 12.44
CA GLU A 78 -22.48 8.90 13.33
C GLU A 78 -23.81 8.79 12.58
N ASN A 79 -24.69 7.92 13.07
CA ASN A 79 -26.03 7.69 12.53
C ASN A 79 -26.03 7.44 11.01
N PHE A 80 -25.05 6.67 10.50
CA PHE A 80 -24.78 6.48 9.08
C PHE A 80 -26.02 6.04 8.28
N ASN A 81 -26.85 5.18 8.87
CA ASN A 81 -28.08 4.67 8.23
C ASN A 81 -29.17 5.75 8.06
N GLN A 82 -29.11 6.84 8.83
CA GLN A 82 -30.09 7.93 8.80
C GLN A 82 -29.67 9.06 7.85
N ILE A 83 -28.48 8.97 7.25
CA ILE A 83 -27.94 10.02 6.39
C ILE A 83 -28.60 9.98 5.02
N SER A 84 -29.31 11.06 4.70
CA SER A 84 -29.91 11.32 3.38
C SER A 84 -29.10 12.28 2.51
N LYS A 85 -27.96 12.80 3.02
CA LYS A 85 -27.10 13.72 2.28
C LYS A 85 -26.43 13.01 1.10
N ARG A 86 -26.34 13.71 -0.03
CA ARG A 86 -25.66 13.22 -1.24
C ARG A 86 -24.18 12.93 -0.97
N GLU A 87 -23.51 13.83 -0.27
CA GLU A 87 -22.10 13.72 0.08
C GLU A 87 -21.85 14.16 1.53
N LEU A 88 -20.77 13.63 2.10
CA LEU A 88 -20.26 14.02 3.41
C LEU A 88 -18.77 14.30 3.31
N ARG A 89 -18.30 15.26 4.11
CA ARG A 89 -16.90 15.63 4.21
C ARG A 89 -16.44 15.46 5.65
N SER A 90 -15.24 14.90 5.84
CA SER A 90 -14.61 14.84 7.15
C SER A 90 -14.10 16.21 7.59
N ASN A 91 -13.65 16.29 8.84
CA ASN A 91 -12.76 17.37 9.25
C ASN A 91 -11.46 17.34 8.44
N VAL A 92 -10.84 18.50 8.31
CA VAL A 92 -9.53 18.65 7.67
C VAL A 92 -8.45 18.13 8.61
N PHE A 93 -7.48 17.40 8.07
CA PHE A 93 -6.29 16.92 8.77
C PHE A 93 -5.03 17.23 7.97
N GLU A 94 -3.87 17.30 8.62
CA GLU A 94 -2.62 17.72 7.99
C GLU A 94 -1.61 16.57 7.92
N VAL A 95 -1.03 16.36 6.73
CA VAL A 95 0.03 15.39 6.48
C VAL A 95 0.98 15.95 5.43
N GLY A 96 2.28 15.92 5.72
CA GLY A 96 3.35 16.40 4.85
C GLY A 96 3.24 17.88 4.50
N GLY A 97 2.69 18.71 5.39
CA GLY A 97 2.42 20.13 5.16
C GLY A 97 1.20 20.41 4.27
N TYR A 98 0.45 19.38 3.88
CA TYR A 98 -0.77 19.52 3.10
C TYR A 98 -2.00 19.22 3.94
N LYS A 99 -3.06 19.98 3.68
CA LYS A 99 -4.35 19.81 4.31
C LYS A 99 -5.20 18.87 3.47
N TRP A 100 -5.73 17.84 4.10
CA TRP A 100 -6.50 16.77 3.46
C TRP A 100 -7.87 16.66 4.11
N TYR A 101 -8.84 16.11 3.38
CA TYR A 101 -10.10 15.63 3.94
C TYR A 101 -10.59 14.41 3.17
N ILE A 102 -11.45 13.62 3.80
CA ILE A 102 -12.13 12.49 3.15
C ILE A 102 -13.49 12.99 2.66
N LEU A 103 -13.80 12.72 1.39
CA LEU A 103 -15.11 12.94 0.78
C LEU A 103 -15.77 11.60 0.52
N ILE A 104 -17.04 11.47 0.89
CA ILE A 104 -17.80 10.24 0.64
C ILE A 104 -19.15 10.52 0.02
N TYR A 105 -19.60 9.57 -0.80
CA TYR A 105 -20.95 9.51 -1.32
C TYR A 105 -21.63 8.26 -0.73
N PRO A 106 -22.44 8.39 0.33
CA PRO A 106 -23.02 7.25 1.05
C PRO A 106 -23.93 6.36 0.20
N GLN A 107 -24.53 6.91 -0.86
CA GLN A 107 -25.39 6.17 -1.79
C GLN A 107 -24.81 6.02 -3.21
N GLY A 108 -23.56 6.47 -3.39
CA GLY A 108 -22.86 6.47 -4.68
C GLY A 108 -22.74 7.86 -5.31
N CYS A 109 -21.67 8.02 -6.09
CA CYS A 109 -21.39 9.24 -6.86
C CYS A 109 -21.99 9.14 -8.26
N GLU A 110 -21.27 8.52 -9.20
CA GLU A 110 -21.75 8.19 -10.56
C GLU A 110 -22.37 6.80 -10.62
N VAL A 111 -21.91 5.90 -9.76
CA VAL A 111 -22.39 4.52 -9.67
C VAL A 111 -23.26 4.40 -8.44
N THR A 112 -24.52 4.05 -8.64
CA THR A 112 -25.48 3.83 -7.55
C THR A 112 -25.17 2.53 -6.78
N ASN A 113 -25.71 2.42 -5.57
CA ASN A 113 -25.58 1.23 -4.71
C ASN A 113 -24.16 0.88 -4.27
N HIS A 114 -23.22 1.82 -4.42
CA HIS A 114 -21.86 1.69 -3.90
C HIS A 114 -21.54 2.86 -2.98
N LEU A 115 -20.85 2.60 -1.89
CA LEU A 115 -20.12 3.62 -1.16
C LEU A 115 -18.95 4.08 -2.03
N SER A 116 -18.87 5.37 -2.31
CA SER A 116 -17.71 5.99 -2.96
C SER A 116 -16.88 6.76 -1.94
N LEU A 117 -15.56 6.66 -2.01
CA LEU A 117 -14.61 7.29 -1.08
C LEU A 117 -13.50 7.99 -1.86
N PHE A 118 -13.16 9.22 -1.47
CA PHE A 118 -12.10 10.01 -2.07
C PHE A 118 -11.25 10.67 -0.99
N LEU A 119 -9.95 10.77 -1.25
CA LEU A 119 -9.05 11.66 -0.52
C LEU A 119 -8.93 12.96 -1.32
N CYS A 120 -9.10 14.10 -0.65
CA CYS A 120 -9.12 15.40 -1.29
C CYS A 120 -8.09 16.33 -0.64
N VAL A 121 -7.44 17.16 -1.45
CA VAL A 121 -6.61 18.28 -0.99
C VAL A 121 -7.53 19.45 -0.63
N ALA A 122 -7.47 19.89 0.62
CA ALA A 122 -8.18 21.06 1.10
C ALA A 122 -7.57 22.35 0.54
N ASN A 123 -8.38 23.40 0.44
CA ASN A 123 -7.96 24.73 -0.07
C ASN A 123 -7.32 24.70 -1.47
N HIS A 124 -7.64 23.71 -2.31
CA HIS A 124 -7.03 23.55 -3.63
C HIS A 124 -7.21 24.78 -4.54
N GLU A 125 -8.28 25.56 -4.33
CA GLU A 125 -8.55 26.82 -5.02
C GLU A 125 -7.44 27.87 -4.81
N LYS A 126 -6.84 27.88 -3.62
CA LYS A 126 -5.77 28.82 -3.21
C LYS A 126 -4.39 28.37 -3.68
N LEU A 127 -4.26 27.17 -4.26
CA LEU A 127 -2.98 26.67 -4.75
C LEU A 127 -2.58 27.40 -6.02
N LEU A 128 -1.28 27.66 -6.15
CA LEU A 128 -0.71 28.31 -7.33
C LEU A 128 -0.84 27.41 -8.58
N PRO A 129 -0.95 28.00 -9.78
CA PRO A 129 -0.83 27.23 -11.02
C PRO A 129 0.48 26.42 -11.04
N GLY A 130 0.41 25.17 -11.50
CA GLY A 130 1.58 24.27 -11.54
C GLY A 130 1.86 23.51 -10.25
N TRP A 131 1.12 23.76 -9.15
CA TRP A 131 1.22 22.94 -7.94
C TRP A 131 0.85 21.48 -8.24
N SER A 132 1.73 20.56 -7.85
CA SER A 132 1.44 19.13 -7.84
C SER A 132 2.31 18.36 -6.85
N HIS A 133 1.75 17.35 -6.19
CA HIS A 133 2.51 16.46 -5.31
C HIS A 133 2.04 15.02 -5.42
N PHE A 134 3.00 14.10 -5.32
CA PHE A 134 2.71 12.68 -5.18
C PHE A 134 2.35 12.35 -3.74
N ALA A 135 1.28 11.58 -3.56
CA ALA A 135 0.97 10.95 -2.29
C ALA A 135 0.54 9.50 -2.54
N GLN A 136 1.11 8.59 -1.74
CA GLN A 136 0.58 7.24 -1.58
C GLN A 136 -0.40 7.27 -0.41
N PHE A 137 -1.59 6.72 -0.58
CA PHE A 137 -2.55 6.69 0.50
C PHE A 137 -3.38 5.41 0.49
N THR A 138 -3.82 5.02 1.67
CA THR A 138 -4.69 3.88 1.91
C THR A 138 -5.94 4.36 2.62
N ILE A 139 -7.11 4.09 2.05
CA ILE A 139 -8.40 4.28 2.72
C ILE A 139 -8.93 2.92 3.14
N SER A 140 -9.48 2.84 4.34
CA SER A 140 -10.13 1.64 4.86
C SER A 140 -11.46 1.93 5.51
N VAL A 141 -12.39 1.00 5.34
CA VAL A 141 -13.66 0.97 6.07
C VAL A 141 -13.57 -0.17 7.07
N VAL A 142 -13.67 0.20 8.35
CA VAL A 142 -13.42 -0.72 9.47
C VAL A 142 -14.63 -1.60 9.70
N ASN A 143 -14.41 -2.91 9.75
CA ASN A 143 -15.42 -3.88 10.16
C ASN A 143 -15.29 -4.18 11.65
N LYS A 144 -16.38 -4.62 12.29
CA LYS A 144 -16.38 -5.15 13.66
C LYS A 144 -15.36 -6.28 13.84
N ASP A 145 -15.15 -7.08 12.81
CA ASP A 145 -14.07 -8.05 12.71
C ASP A 145 -12.90 -7.41 11.93
N PRO A 146 -11.77 -7.08 12.57
CA PRO A 146 -10.64 -6.42 11.91
C PRO A 146 -10.16 -7.15 10.66
N LYS A 147 -10.26 -8.48 10.61
CA LYS A 147 -9.85 -9.31 9.46
C LYS A 147 -10.74 -9.12 8.22
N LYS A 148 -11.95 -8.58 8.39
CA LYS A 148 -12.92 -8.30 7.33
C LYS A 148 -12.96 -6.83 6.92
N SER A 149 -12.11 -5.98 7.52
CA SER A 149 -12.00 -4.58 7.12
C SER A 149 -11.58 -4.50 5.65
N LYS A 150 -12.15 -3.54 4.91
CA LYS A 150 -11.83 -3.34 3.50
C LYS A 150 -10.81 -2.24 3.37
N TYR A 151 -9.77 -2.47 2.58
CA TYR A 151 -8.68 -1.54 2.31
C TYR A 151 -8.59 -1.29 0.80
N SER A 152 -8.17 -0.09 0.42
CA SER A 152 -7.70 0.19 -0.93
C SER A 152 -6.58 1.20 -0.85
N ASP A 153 -5.49 0.92 -1.55
CA ASP A 153 -4.30 1.76 -1.62
C ASP A 153 -4.06 2.23 -3.05
N THR A 154 -3.44 3.40 -3.18
CA THR A 154 -3.06 3.93 -4.48
C THR A 154 -1.95 4.97 -4.33
N LEU A 155 -1.19 5.16 -5.40
CA LEU A 155 -0.26 6.26 -5.58
C LEU A 155 -0.87 7.21 -6.62
N HIS A 156 -1.02 8.48 -6.24
CA HIS A 156 -1.59 9.48 -7.13
C HIS A 156 -0.81 10.80 -7.06
N ARG A 157 -0.80 11.55 -8.18
CA ARG A 157 -0.26 12.90 -8.25
C ARG A 157 -1.41 13.90 -8.19
N PHE A 158 -1.62 14.48 -7.03
CA PHE A 158 -2.58 15.55 -6.84
C PHE A 158 -2.07 16.83 -7.48
N TRP A 159 -2.95 17.59 -8.12
CA TRP A 159 -2.66 18.90 -8.71
C TRP A 159 -3.92 19.76 -8.72
N LYS A 160 -3.81 21.03 -9.09
CA LYS A 160 -4.94 21.99 -8.98
C LYS A 160 -6.24 21.53 -9.67
N LYS A 161 -6.16 20.86 -10.83
CA LYS A 161 -7.33 20.40 -11.60
C LYS A 161 -7.90 19.07 -11.11
N GLU A 162 -7.07 18.23 -10.50
CA GLU A 162 -7.43 16.91 -9.95
C GLU A 162 -6.91 16.87 -8.52
N HIS A 163 -7.67 17.55 -7.67
CA HIS A 163 -7.35 17.74 -6.26
C HIS A 163 -7.90 16.60 -5.40
N ASP A 164 -8.66 15.70 -6.00
CA ASP A 164 -9.23 14.52 -5.38
C ASP A 164 -8.90 13.25 -6.16
N TRP A 165 -8.79 12.14 -5.44
CA TRP A 165 -8.61 10.82 -6.02
C TRP A 165 -9.18 9.75 -5.10
N GLY A 166 -9.71 8.68 -5.68
CA GLY A 166 -10.33 7.61 -4.90
C GLY A 166 -11.13 6.62 -5.74
N TRP A 167 -12.13 6.02 -5.12
CA TRP A 167 -12.86 4.89 -5.68
C TRP A 167 -14.36 5.19 -5.75
N LYS A 168 -14.88 5.30 -6.97
CA LYS A 168 -16.31 5.41 -7.25
C LYS A 168 -17.08 4.17 -6.78
N LYS A 169 -16.46 2.98 -6.90
CA LYS A 169 -17.02 1.69 -6.46
C LYS A 169 -16.21 1.08 -5.31
N PHE A 170 -16.06 1.81 -4.21
CA PHE A 170 -15.25 1.31 -3.08
C PHE A 170 -15.88 0.06 -2.45
N MET A 171 -17.16 0.09 -2.11
CA MET A 171 -17.86 -1.05 -1.50
C MET A 171 -19.34 -1.04 -1.84
N GLU A 172 -19.94 -2.19 -2.13
CA GLU A 172 -21.39 -2.32 -2.29
C GLU A 172 -22.11 -1.99 -0.98
N LEU A 173 -23.23 -1.26 -1.05
CA LEU A 173 -23.97 -0.87 0.16
C LEU A 173 -24.60 -2.06 0.90
N SER A 174 -24.88 -3.16 0.20
CA SER A 174 -25.31 -4.41 0.84
C SER A 174 -24.23 -4.91 1.81
N LYS A 175 -22.97 -4.93 1.36
CA LYS A 175 -21.81 -5.36 2.17
C LYS A 175 -21.49 -4.41 3.32
N VAL A 176 -21.75 -3.10 3.17
CA VAL A 176 -21.56 -2.13 4.27
C VAL A 176 -22.40 -2.50 5.50
N LYS A 177 -23.58 -3.09 5.30
CA LYS A 177 -24.45 -3.54 6.40
C LYS A 177 -23.92 -4.79 7.12
N GLU A 178 -22.96 -5.51 6.52
CA GLU A 178 -22.37 -6.75 7.07
C GLU A 178 -21.24 -6.46 8.08
N GLY A 179 -21.57 -5.71 9.13
CA GLY A 179 -20.67 -5.46 10.25
C GLY A 179 -19.68 -4.31 10.08
N PHE A 180 -19.78 -3.49 9.03
CA PHE A 180 -19.03 -2.23 8.94
C PHE A 180 -19.73 -1.06 9.65
N VAL A 181 -21.06 -1.14 9.79
CA VAL A 181 -21.82 -0.20 10.62
C VAL A 181 -22.01 -0.81 12.01
N VAL A 182 -21.38 -0.23 13.03
CA VAL A 182 -21.43 -0.68 14.43
C VAL A 182 -22.02 0.44 15.30
N ASN A 183 -23.08 0.13 16.05
CA ASN A 183 -23.84 1.12 16.83
C ASN A 183 -24.27 2.33 15.99
N GLU A 184 -24.76 2.07 14.77
CA GLU A 184 -25.12 3.09 13.76
C GLU A 184 -23.95 3.93 13.21
N ASN A 185 -22.71 3.60 13.57
CA ASN A 185 -21.54 4.37 13.13
C ASN A 185 -20.74 3.63 12.09
N LEU A 186 -20.29 4.36 11.06
CA LEU A 186 -19.29 3.89 10.10
C LEU A 186 -17.94 4.51 10.45
N VAL A 187 -16.88 3.70 10.52
CA VAL A 187 -15.53 4.20 10.78
C VAL A 187 -14.66 4.03 9.54
N ILE A 188 -14.09 5.14 9.08
CA ILE A 188 -13.19 5.22 7.95
C ILE A 188 -11.82 5.64 8.46
N LYS A 189 -10.75 4.97 8.02
CA LYS A 189 -9.37 5.39 8.31
C LYS A 189 -8.65 5.70 7.02
N ALA A 190 -7.89 6.79 7.03
CA ALA A 190 -6.95 7.15 5.98
C ALA A 190 -5.52 7.08 6.52
N GLN A 191 -4.61 6.54 5.73
CA GLN A 191 -3.17 6.66 5.93
C GLN A 191 -2.61 7.35 4.69
N VAL A 192 -1.83 8.40 4.89
CA VAL A 192 -1.31 9.23 3.79
C VAL A 192 0.19 9.34 3.96
N GLN A 193 0.92 9.09 2.87
CA GLN A 193 2.35 9.27 2.74
C GLN A 193 2.60 10.24 1.60
N VAL A 194 3.03 11.45 1.94
CA VAL A 194 3.46 12.46 0.97
C VAL A 194 4.86 12.10 0.48
N ILE A 195 5.05 12.11 -0.83
CA ILE A 195 6.32 11.78 -1.47
C ILE A 195 6.99 13.07 -1.91
N ARG A 196 8.22 13.29 -1.43
CA ARG A 196 9.06 14.39 -1.89
C ARG A 196 9.67 14.04 -3.22
N GLU A 197 9.49 14.89 -4.22
CA GLU A 197 10.39 14.93 -5.36
C GLU A 197 11.69 15.61 -4.91
N LYS A 198 12.71 14.82 -4.55
CA LYS A 198 14.06 15.35 -4.44
C LYS A 198 14.62 15.45 -5.87
N THR A 199 14.79 16.67 -6.36
CA THR A 199 15.45 16.93 -7.65
C THR A 199 16.92 16.47 -7.69
N GLN A 200 17.49 16.00 -6.57
CA GLN A 200 18.88 15.50 -6.49
C GLN A 200 19.04 14.02 -6.10
N SER A 201 17.99 13.19 -6.04
CA SER A 201 18.18 11.75 -5.75
C SER A 201 17.15 10.87 -6.47
N PRO A 202 17.50 10.24 -7.62
CA PRO A 202 16.57 9.43 -8.43
C PRO A 202 16.17 8.08 -7.79
N PHE A 203 16.75 7.68 -6.66
CA PHE A 203 16.42 6.43 -5.98
C PHE A 203 15.64 6.68 -4.68
N ARG A 204 14.39 6.22 -4.66
CA ARG A 204 13.39 6.47 -3.61
C ARG A 204 13.80 5.82 -2.29
N CYS A 205 14.02 6.62 -1.26
CA CYS A 205 14.05 6.13 0.12
C CYS A 205 12.60 5.93 0.57
N LEU A 206 12.06 4.72 0.42
CA LEU A 206 10.87 4.32 1.18
C LEU A 206 11.24 4.30 2.67
N ASP A 207 10.29 4.72 3.50
CA ASP A 207 10.43 4.69 4.96
C ASP A 207 10.86 3.29 5.48
N CYS A 208 11.67 3.26 6.54
CA CYS A 208 12.27 2.04 7.05
C CYS A 208 11.27 1.10 7.74
N GLN A 209 10.11 1.60 8.17
CA GLN A 209 9.02 0.79 8.69
C GLN A 209 8.19 0.20 7.55
N TYR A 210 7.92 0.98 6.50
CA TYR A 210 7.18 0.50 5.31
C TYR A 210 7.96 -0.57 4.53
N ARG A 211 9.29 -0.42 4.40
CA ARG A 211 10.16 -1.44 3.80
C ARG A 211 10.13 -2.76 4.58
N ARG A 212 9.92 -2.71 5.90
CA ARG A 212 9.85 -3.90 6.76
C ARG A 212 8.53 -4.66 6.57
N GLU A 213 7.41 -3.96 6.48
CA GLU A 213 6.10 -4.60 6.25
C GLU A 213 5.99 -5.28 4.88
N LEU A 214 6.66 -4.76 3.85
CA LEU A 214 6.71 -5.38 2.51
C LEU A 214 7.50 -6.70 2.46
N MET A 215 8.48 -6.91 3.33
CA MET A 215 9.24 -8.16 3.40
C MET A 215 8.57 -9.23 4.26
N VAL A 216 7.68 -8.85 5.18
CA VAL A 216 6.96 -9.79 6.05
C VAL A 216 5.80 -10.48 5.32
N HIS A 217 5.33 -9.93 4.19
CA HIS A 217 4.21 -10.47 3.41
C HIS A 217 4.56 -10.84 1.95
N GLY A 218 5.84 -11.02 1.61
CA GLY A 218 6.26 -11.45 0.27
C GLY A 218 7.17 -12.69 0.28
N PHE A 219 6.74 -13.74 -0.45
CA PHE A 219 7.39 -15.02 -0.76
C PHE A 219 7.08 -16.21 0.17
N GLY A 220 5.96 -16.88 -0.14
CA GLY A 220 5.89 -18.33 -0.29
C GLY A 220 5.59 -18.64 -1.76
#